data_AF-A0A0F9AEB3-F1
#
_entry.id   AF-A0A0F9AEB3-F1
#
_cell.length_a   1.000
_cell.length_b   1.000
_cell.length_c   1.000
_cell.angle_alpha   90.00
_cell.angle_beta   90.00
_cell.angle_gamma   90.00
#
_symmetry.space_group_name_H-M   'P 1'
#
loop_
_entity.id
_entity.type
_entity.pdbx_description
1 polymer ?
#
loop_
_entity_poly.entity_id
_entity_poly.type
_entity_poly.pdbx_seq_one_letter_code
_entity_poly.pdbx_strand_id
1 'polypeptide(L)'
;MVDINIKTIVDSKEIEKIKPKLDAIKKMALEPIKFELDEEELKNFEKFKEKHGIGKCKALPDSTGACFTFSFMPTGIGMNTWVKCGCGKKEYITDLENL
;
A
#
# COMPACT_ATOMS: atom_id res chain seq x y z
N MET A 1 28.72 32.99 -24.55
CA MET A 1 28.17 32.00 -23.60
C MET A 1 28.07 32.69 -22.26
N VAL A 2 26.86 32.78 -21.68
CA VAL A 2 26.64 33.43 -20.38
C VAL A 2 26.51 32.32 -19.36
N ASP A 3 27.55 32.11 -18.55
CA ASP A 3 27.51 31.19 -17.42
C ASP A 3 26.69 31.81 -16.30
N ILE A 4 25.44 31.37 -16.14
CA ILE A 4 24.60 31.72 -15.01
C ILE A 4 25.02 30.83 -13.84
N ASN A 5 25.89 31.34 -12.98
CA ASN A 5 26.34 30.66 -11.79
C ASN A 5 25.30 30.87 -10.67
N ILE A 6 24.29 29.99 -10.62
CA ILE A 6 23.27 29.99 -9.56
C ILE A 6 23.90 29.39 -8.29
N LYS A 7 24.63 30.21 -7.53
CA LYS A 7 24.93 29.89 -6.13
C LYS A 7 23.69 30.20 -5.31
N THR A 8 22.83 29.21 -5.11
CA THR A 8 21.77 29.28 -4.11
C THR A 8 22.42 29.29 -2.73
N ILE A 9 22.67 30.48 -2.19
CA ILE A 9 23.01 30.65 -0.77
C ILE A 9 21.69 30.48 -0.02
N VAL A 10 21.37 29.25 0.33
CA VAL A 10 20.30 28.99 1.29
C VAL A 10 20.85 29.37 2.65
N ASP A 11 20.33 30.44 3.25
CA ASP A 11 20.71 30.88 4.59
C ASP A 11 20.55 29.68 5.56
N SER A 12 21.63 29.33 6.26
CA SER A 12 21.65 28.17 7.17
C SER A 12 20.57 28.27 8.25
N LYS A 13 20.16 29.49 8.62
CA LYS A 13 19.06 29.75 9.56
C LYS A 13 17.69 29.42 8.98
N GLU A 14 17.51 29.50 7.67
CA GLU A 14 16.26 29.08 7.02
C GLU A 14 16.17 27.57 6.88
N ILE A 15 17.29 26.89 6.59
CA ILE A 15 17.35 25.41 6.59
C ILE A 15 17.00 24.86 7.98
N GLU A 16 17.54 25.46 9.06
CA GLU A 16 17.26 25.05 10.43
C GLU A 16 15.78 25.20 10.81
N LYS A 17 15.07 26.18 10.25
CA LYS A 17 13.61 26.35 10.48
C LYS A 17 12.77 25.32 9.73
N ILE A 18 13.26 24.81 8.59
CA ILE A 18 12.52 23.87 7.73
C ILE A 18 12.79 22.41 8.16
N LYS A 19 13.97 22.12 8.70
CA LYS A 19 14.40 20.77 9.11
C LYS A 19 13.41 20.04 10.03
N PRO A 20 12.83 20.66 11.08
CA PRO A 20 11.87 19.98 11.96
C PRO A 20 10.57 19.62 11.24
N LYS A 21 10.12 20.46 10.31
CA LYS A 21 8.94 20.17 9.47
C LYS A 21 9.22 19.00 8.52
N LEU A 22 10.43 18.96 7.96
CA LEU A 22 10.87 17.88 7.09
C LEU A 22 10.97 16.55 7.84
N ASP A 23 11.49 16.57 9.07
CA ASP A 23 11.60 15.40 9.94
C ASP A 23 10.22 14.92 10.42
N ALA A 24 9.28 15.83 10.69
CA ALA A 24 7.89 15.48 10.99
C ALA A 24 7.19 14.82 9.80
N ILE A 25 7.36 15.36 8.59
CA ILE A 25 6.82 14.75 7.35
C ILE A 25 7.45 13.38 7.11
N LYS A 26 8.77 13.24 7.29
CA LYS A 26 9.45 11.94 7.20
C LYS A 26 8.91 10.96 8.23
N LYS A 27 8.69 11.39 9.48
CA LYS A 27 8.13 10.54 10.52
C LYS A 27 6.72 10.08 10.17
N MET A 28 5.86 10.96 9.64
CA MET A 28 4.53 10.61 9.15
C MET A 28 4.56 9.69 7.92
N ALA A 29 5.56 9.86 7.04
CA ALA A 29 5.73 9.03 5.85
C ALA A 29 6.39 7.66 6.11
N LEU A 30 6.97 7.46 7.30
CA LEU A 30 7.69 6.24 7.67
C LEU A 30 6.86 5.29 8.55
N GLU A 31 5.72 5.74 9.07
CA GLU A 31 4.82 4.83 9.77
C GLU A 31 4.06 3.99 8.72
N PRO A 32 4.22 2.65 8.72
CA PRO A 32 3.50 1.81 7.79
C PRO A 32 2.01 1.92 8.08
N ILE A 33 1.24 2.34 7.08
CA ILE A 33 -0.22 2.29 7.15
C ILE A 33 -0.59 0.81 7.22
N LYS A 34 -1.19 0.41 8.34
CA LYS A 34 -1.67 -0.95 8.57
C LYS A 34 -3.13 -1.04 8.16
N PHE A 35 -3.43 -2.06 7.38
CA PHE A 35 -4.79 -2.49 7.09
C PHE A 35 -4.96 -3.88 7.67
N GLU A 36 -6.08 -4.10 8.34
CA GLU A 36 -6.45 -5.38 8.95
C GLU A 36 -7.74 -5.84 8.28
N LEU A 37 -7.81 -7.13 7.96
CA LEU A 37 -9.04 -7.75 7.48
C LEU A 37 -9.92 -8.05 8.68
N ASP A 38 -11.22 -7.77 8.57
CA ASP A 38 -12.18 -8.26 9.56
C ASP A 38 -12.36 -9.79 9.48
N GLU A 39 -13.15 -10.35 10.39
CA GLU A 39 -13.37 -11.80 10.45
C GLU A 39 -13.99 -12.38 9.17
N GLU A 40 -14.87 -11.62 8.51
CA GLU A 40 -15.54 -12.04 7.29
C GLU A 40 -14.61 -11.97 6.08
N GLU A 41 -13.89 -10.86 5.93
CA GLU A 41 -12.87 -10.66 4.92
C GLU A 41 -11.76 -11.72 5.04
N LEU A 42 -11.32 -12.03 6.26
CA LEU A 42 -10.35 -13.08 6.53
C LEU A 42 -10.87 -14.45 6.11
N LYS A 43 -12.12 -14.78 6.46
CA LYS A 43 -12.78 -16.03 6.05
C LYS A 43 -12.89 -16.15 4.52
N ASN A 44 -13.22 -15.05 3.84
CA ASN A 44 -13.31 -15.02 2.38
C ASN A 44 -11.92 -15.14 1.73
N PHE A 45 -10.90 -14.53 2.33
CA PHE A 45 -9.52 -14.70 1.90
C PHE A 45 -9.02 -16.15 2.08
N GLU A 46 -9.31 -16.81 3.20
CA GLU A 46 -8.88 -18.21 3.38
C GLU A 46 -9.54 -19.14 2.34
N LYS A 47 -10.81 -18.95 1.99
CA LYS A 47 -11.46 -19.68 0.88
C LYS A 47 -10.77 -19.43 -0.48
N PHE A 48 -10.36 -18.20 -0.74
CA PHE A 48 -9.61 -17.88 -1.96
C PHE A 48 -8.25 -18.60 -1.97
N LYS A 49 -7.55 -18.58 -0.83
CA LYS A 49 -6.24 -19.19 -0.62
C LYS A 49 -6.26 -20.72 -0.71
N GLU A 50 -7.36 -21.39 -0.40
CA GLU A 50 -7.48 -22.85 -0.63
C GLU A 50 -7.27 -23.24 -2.10
N LYS A 51 -7.66 -22.35 -3.03
CA LYS A 51 -7.52 -22.55 -4.48
C LYS A 51 -6.25 -21.89 -5.04
N HIS A 52 -5.85 -20.76 -4.45
CA HIS A 52 -4.82 -19.88 -4.99
C HIS A 52 -3.54 -19.78 -4.15
N GLY A 53 -3.45 -20.54 -3.06
CA GLY A 53 -2.31 -20.58 -2.15
C GLY A 53 -1.06 -21.27 -2.71
N ILE A 54 0.02 -21.16 -1.94
CA ILE A 54 1.32 -21.76 -2.24
C ILE A 54 1.14 -23.28 -2.38
N GLY A 55 1.63 -23.83 -3.49
CA GLY A 55 1.49 -25.25 -3.82
C GLY A 55 0.13 -25.67 -4.37
N LYS A 56 -0.88 -24.78 -4.36
CA LYS A 56 -2.18 -24.99 -5.03
C LYS A 56 -2.22 -24.28 -6.38
N CYS A 57 -1.76 -23.03 -6.40
CA CYS A 57 -1.57 -22.27 -7.63
C CYS A 57 -0.14 -22.39 -8.12
N LYS A 58 0.05 -22.64 -9.41
CA LYS A 58 1.38 -22.62 -10.07
C LYS A 58 1.89 -21.19 -10.34
N ALA A 59 1.19 -20.18 -9.83
CA ALA A 59 1.60 -18.79 -9.94
C ALA A 59 2.92 -18.56 -9.21
N LEU A 60 3.84 -17.86 -9.87
CA LEU A 60 5.00 -17.33 -9.19
C LEU A 60 4.60 -16.10 -8.37
N PRO A 61 5.29 -15.82 -7.25
CA PRO A 61 5.17 -14.54 -6.57
C PRO A 61 5.44 -13.37 -7.52
N ASP A 62 4.90 -12.21 -7.21
CA ASP A 62 5.15 -11.00 -7.98
C ASP A 62 6.60 -10.48 -7.78
N SER A 63 6.93 -9.34 -8.40
CA SER A 63 8.26 -8.73 -8.31
C SER A 63 8.67 -8.32 -6.88
N THR A 64 7.74 -8.30 -5.93
CA THR A 64 8.01 -8.01 -4.52
C THR A 64 8.20 -9.28 -3.69
N GLY A 65 8.00 -10.47 -4.29
CA GLY A 65 7.98 -11.75 -3.59
C GLY A 65 6.64 -12.06 -2.94
N ALA A 66 5.61 -11.21 -3.13
CA ALA A 66 4.29 -11.43 -2.58
C ALA A 66 3.51 -12.47 -3.41
N CYS A 67 2.84 -13.40 -2.72
CA CYS A 67 1.97 -14.40 -3.36
C CYS A 67 0.59 -13.81 -3.72
N PHE A 68 0.19 -12.76 -3.02
CA PHE A 68 -1.09 -12.11 -3.16
C PHE A 68 -0.91 -10.59 -3.15
N THR A 69 -1.69 -9.91 -3.97
CA THR A 69 -1.85 -8.46 -3.92
C THR A 69 -3.21 -8.15 -3.32
N PHE A 70 -3.23 -7.30 -2.29
CA PHE A 70 -4.46 -6.74 -1.74
C PHE A 70 -4.64 -5.31 -2.21
N SER A 71 -5.89 -4.88 -2.35
CA SER A 71 -6.24 -3.49 -2.58
C SER A 71 -7.34 -3.11 -1.62
N PHE A 72 -7.09 -2.04 -0.87
CA PHE A 72 -8.03 -1.43 0.06
C PHE A 72 -8.51 -0.13 -0.58
N MET A 73 -9.75 -0.12 -1.07
CA MET A 73 -10.34 1.03 -1.74
C MET A 73 -11.40 1.66 -0.83
N PRO A 74 -11.16 2.87 -0.27
CA PRO A 74 -12.18 3.55 0.51
C PRO A 74 -13.38 3.91 -0.38
N THR A 75 -14.57 3.81 0.19
CA THR A 75 -15.86 4.15 -0.43
C THR A 75 -16.62 5.10 0.49
N GLY A 76 -17.80 5.58 0.07
CA GLY A 76 -18.63 6.46 0.89
C GLY A 76 -19.22 5.79 2.14
N ILE A 77 -19.27 4.45 2.18
CA ILE A 77 -19.91 3.67 3.24
C ILE A 77 -18.93 2.78 4.02
N GLY A 78 -17.70 2.61 3.53
CA GLY A 78 -16.72 1.74 4.16
C GLY A 78 -15.49 1.49 3.29
N MET A 79 -14.80 0.38 3.51
CA MET A 79 -13.67 -0.06 2.70
C MET A 79 -14.14 -1.17 1.74
N ASN A 80 -13.67 -1.17 0.50
CA ASN A 80 -13.86 -2.26 -0.43
C ASN A 80 -12.51 -2.94 -0.70
N THR A 81 -12.40 -4.20 -0.28
CA THR A 81 -11.17 -4.98 -0.32
C THR A 81 -11.27 -6.09 -1.35
N TRP A 82 -10.25 -6.21 -2.19
CA TRP A 82 -10.09 -7.36 -3.09
C TRP A 82 -8.69 -7.96 -3.00
N VAL A 83 -8.60 -9.25 -3.31
CA VAL A 83 -7.36 -10.01 -3.38
C VAL A 83 -7.12 -10.51 -4.79
N LYS A 84 -5.86 -10.52 -5.22
CA LYS A 84 -5.41 -11.06 -6.51
C LYS A 84 -4.24 -12.01 -6.31
N CYS A 85 -4.31 -13.16 -6.97
CA CYS A 85 -3.20 -14.12 -7.06
C CYS A 85 -2.29 -13.78 -8.23
N GLY A 86 -1.01 -14.16 -8.15
CA GLY A 86 -0.05 -14.05 -9.26
C GLY A 86 -0.52 -14.70 -10.57
N CYS A 87 -1.46 -15.65 -10.55
CA CYS A 87 -2.04 -16.24 -11.78
C CYS A 87 -3.00 -15.29 -12.52
N GLY A 88 -3.33 -14.13 -11.94
CA GLY A 88 -4.25 -13.16 -12.50
C GLY A 88 -5.69 -13.25 -12.00
N LYS A 89 -6.07 -14.33 -11.28
CA LYS A 89 -7.40 -14.43 -10.65
C LYS A 89 -7.54 -13.39 -9.54
N LYS A 90 -8.68 -12.69 -9.54
CA LYS A 90 -9.06 -11.65 -8.58
C LYS A 90 -10.45 -11.96 -8.02
N GLU A 91 -10.64 -11.75 -6.72
CA GLU A 91 -11.94 -11.85 -6.03
C GLU A 91 -12.08 -10.73 -5.00
N TYR A 92 -13.30 -10.23 -4.83
CA TYR A 92 -13.66 -9.33 -3.74
C TYR A 92 -13.82 -10.14 -2.46
N ILE A 93 -13.29 -9.64 -1.35
CA ILE A 93 -13.37 -10.33 -0.05
C ILE A 93 -14.23 -9.57 0.97
N THR A 94 -14.53 -8.30 0.71
CA THR A 94 -15.54 -7.55 1.45
C THR A 94 -16.93 -7.83 0.92
N ASP A 95 -17.87 -8.03 1.83
CA ASP A 95 -19.30 -8.07 1.49
C ASP A 95 -19.87 -6.65 1.47
N LEU A 96 -20.22 -6.17 0.27
CA LEU A 96 -20.82 -4.85 0.08
C LEU A 96 -22.33 -4.86 0.33
N GLU A 97 -22.97 -6.02 0.51
CA GLU A 97 -24.42 -6.12 0.73
C GLU A 97 -24.83 -5.77 2.17
N ASN A 98 -23.87 -5.69 3.09
CA ASN A 98 -24.08 -5.39 4.51
C ASN A 98 -23.54 -4.00 4.96
N LEU A 99 -23.15 -3.13 4.01
CA LEU A 99 -22.67 -1.75 4.28
C LEU A 99 -23.76 -0.68 4.04
#